data_AF-A0A915NE75-F1
#
_entry.id   AF-A0A915NE75-F1
#
_cell.length_a   1.000
_cell.length_b   1.000
_cell.length_c   1.000
_cell.angle_alpha   90.00
_cell.angle_beta   90.00
_cell.angle_gamma   90.00
#
_symmetry.space_group_name_H-M   'P 1'
#
loop_
_entity.id
_entity.type
_entity.pdbx_description
1 polymer ?
#
loop_
_entity_poly.entity_id
_entity_poly.type
_entity_poly.pdbx_seq_one_letter_code
_entity_poly.pdbx_strand_id
1 'polypeptide(L)'
;MKSSSIQKSFASLYLSSNHMDSACKLTYRLLQKLIDEFGKCEVSKISDSRKISSQAPLIYIFCNCSEETWPILKGKESIIPIINSLCAKLLYPLATINSLNIFKKIIFDALKGDRMLLDEKTIDQLFFISIRFIQISSLENDLNLQIFIEFISFPAIAQMLSKQTLNLIEKTNIFENSIKWIASKENEKISKLSTNEALNLIGNIIFFGNLFKNCLSVCLLDWAYLVNRILKYCAFIVTDNKKSNCWHHPLLGWTSERIDGGLWAFTRMIKQISLLWSKEMVEFLAINFFTNFDETKLAQQQNVKRKNSKTFGEIPIFPTIDNKLPSDFLQKFIGKFGSKKHQETIGSIQAVALPPFTSPIIFCQLYQNALLAFYNSR
;
A
#
# COMPACT_ATOMS: atom_id res chain seq x y z
N MET A 1 18.84 17.94 34.41
CA MET A 1 18.77 18.97 33.33
C MET A 1 18.10 20.24 33.84
N LYS A 2 18.81 21.06 34.64
CA LYS A 2 18.42 22.44 34.97
C LYS A 2 19.60 23.32 34.55
N SER A 3 19.64 23.69 33.28
CA SER A 3 20.54 24.73 32.78
C SER A 3 19.65 25.86 32.30
N SER A 4 19.34 26.77 33.23
CA SER A 4 18.51 27.96 33.02
C SER A 4 19.32 29.16 32.50
N SER A 5 20.59 28.98 32.11
CA SER A 5 21.33 30.03 31.44
C SER A 5 21.14 29.91 29.93
N ILE A 6 20.43 30.86 29.33
CA ILE A 6 20.29 31.02 27.87
C ILE A 6 21.65 31.01 27.17
N GLN A 7 22.75 31.37 27.84
CA GLN A 7 24.09 31.36 27.25
C GLN A 7 24.73 29.96 27.13
N LYS A 8 24.24 28.93 27.83
CA LYS A 8 24.82 27.56 27.84
C LYS A 8 23.81 26.46 27.48
N SER A 9 22.69 26.82 26.85
CA SER A 9 21.67 25.87 26.42
C SER A 9 21.98 25.35 25.01
N PHE A 10 21.72 24.08 24.72
CA PHE A 10 21.80 23.57 23.34
C PHE A 10 20.92 24.41 22.38
N ALA A 11 19.80 24.93 22.87
CA ALA A 11 18.93 25.81 22.10
C ALA A 11 19.60 27.15 21.73
N SER A 12 20.56 27.65 22.51
CA SER A 12 21.22 28.91 22.21
C SER A 12 22.24 28.83 21.08
N LEU A 13 22.73 27.62 20.78
CA LEU A 13 23.53 27.38 19.58
C LEU A 13 22.73 27.61 18.29
N TYR A 14 21.42 27.34 18.32
CA TYR A 14 20.51 27.60 17.18
C TYR A 14 20.08 29.05 17.06
N LEU A 15 20.21 29.84 18.12
CA LEU A 15 19.84 31.25 18.15
C LEU A 15 21.02 32.19 17.84
N SER A 16 22.26 31.67 17.89
CA SER A 16 23.46 32.42 17.53
C SER A 16 23.75 32.28 16.04
N SER A 17 23.84 33.41 15.33
CA SER A 17 24.26 33.47 13.91
C SER A 17 25.61 32.79 13.67
N ASN A 18 26.50 32.84 14.67
CA ASN A 18 27.86 32.32 14.57
C ASN A 18 27.95 30.80 14.81
N HIS A 19 26.93 30.20 15.42
CA HIS A 19 26.96 28.78 15.81
C HIS A 19 25.86 27.94 15.17
N MET A 20 24.92 28.55 14.45
CA MET A 20 23.82 27.86 13.79
C MET A 20 24.30 26.76 12.84
N ASP A 21 25.30 27.04 12.00
CA ASP A 21 25.87 26.05 11.06
C ASP A 21 26.51 24.87 11.81
N SER A 22 27.27 25.13 12.88
CA SER A 22 27.85 24.08 13.73
C SER A 22 26.78 23.25 14.43
N ALA A 23 25.69 23.87 14.88
CA ALA A 23 24.56 23.19 15.50
C ALA A 23 23.84 22.27 14.50
N CYS A 24 23.57 22.77 13.28
CA CYS A 24 22.99 21.98 12.20
C CYS A 24 23.88 20.78 11.83
N LYS A 25 25.20 20.99 11.69
CA LYS A 25 26.17 19.91 11.41
C LYS A 25 26.20 18.87 12.53
N LEU A 26 26.14 19.29 13.79
CA LEU A 26 26.09 18.38 14.93
C LEU A 26 24.83 17.52 14.91
N THR A 27 23.66 18.13 14.70
CA THR A 27 22.39 17.38 14.61
C THR A 27 22.37 16.45 13.42
N TYR A 28 22.84 16.90 12.25
CA TYR A 28 22.99 16.03 11.09
C TYR A 28 23.84 14.79 11.42
N ARG A 29 25.02 14.97 12.01
CA ARG A 29 25.91 13.86 12.41
C ARG A 29 25.26 12.94 13.44
N LEU A 30 24.52 13.50 14.40
CA LEU A 30 23.77 12.72 15.38
C LEU A 30 22.73 11.83 14.68
N LEU A 31 21.89 12.40 13.83
CA LEU A 31 20.84 11.67 13.11
C LEU A 31 21.42 10.63 12.16
N GLN A 32 22.50 10.96 11.45
CA GLN A 32 23.23 10.01 10.62
C GLN A 32 23.72 8.81 11.45
N LYS A 33 24.36 9.09 12.58
CA LYS A 33 24.87 8.04 13.46
C LYS A 33 23.75 7.16 14.01
N LEU A 34 22.58 7.72 14.32
CA LEU A 34 21.41 6.94 14.76
C LEU A 34 20.94 5.98 13.66
N ILE A 35 20.83 6.44 12.42
CA ILE A 35 20.43 5.61 11.28
C ILE A 35 21.46 4.49 11.02
N ASP A 36 22.76 4.81 11.08
CA ASP A 36 23.83 3.82 10.92
C ASP A 36 23.78 2.75 12.02
N GLU A 37 23.46 3.14 13.25
CA GLU A 37 23.31 2.22 14.37
C GLU A 37 22.06 1.36 14.22
N PHE A 38 20.95 1.91 13.70
CA PHE A 38 19.76 1.15 13.36
C PHE A 38 20.06 0.07 12.32
N GLY A 39 20.91 0.37 11.33
CA GLY A 39 21.34 -0.61 10.32
C GLY A 39 22.06 -1.84 10.90
N LYS A 40 22.65 -1.71 12.09
CA LYS A 40 23.37 -2.80 12.79
C LYS A 40 22.50 -3.57 13.78
N CYS A 41 21.32 -3.05 14.10
CA CYS A 41 20.43 -3.67 15.09
C CYS A 41 19.74 -4.91 14.53
N GLU A 42 19.52 -5.89 15.42
CA GLU A 42 18.66 -7.04 15.17
C GLU A 42 17.42 -6.93 16.06
N VAL A 43 16.24 -6.74 15.47
CA VAL A 43 15.00 -6.50 16.22
C VAL A 43 14.62 -7.67 17.14
N SER A 44 15.09 -8.88 16.85
CA SER A 44 14.93 -10.07 17.71
C SER A 44 15.64 -9.93 19.07
N LYS A 45 16.69 -9.12 19.16
CA LYS A 45 17.40 -8.82 20.41
C LYS A 45 16.67 -7.73 21.17
N ILE A 46 16.27 -8.04 22.42
CA ILE A 46 15.51 -7.11 23.28
C ILE A 46 16.30 -5.82 23.55
N SER A 47 17.63 -5.88 23.64
CA SER A 47 18.48 -4.71 23.79
C SER A 47 18.34 -3.75 22.61
N ASP A 48 18.32 -4.30 21.41
CA ASP A 48 18.30 -3.56 20.15
C ASP A 48 16.91 -3.01 19.88
N SER A 49 15.86 -3.79 20.16
CA SER A 49 14.48 -3.31 20.06
C SER A 49 14.22 -2.13 21.00
N ARG A 50 14.69 -2.20 22.26
CA ARG A 50 14.63 -1.07 23.21
C ARG A 50 15.45 0.13 22.74
N LYS A 51 16.62 -0.10 22.15
CA LYS A 51 17.46 0.96 21.57
C LYS A 51 16.71 1.67 20.43
N ILE A 52 16.09 0.93 19.52
CA ILE A 52 15.27 1.48 18.43
C ILE A 52 14.09 2.27 18.99
N SER A 53 13.27 1.68 19.88
CA SER A 53 12.11 2.36 20.47
C SER A 53 12.46 3.65 21.23
N SER A 54 13.62 3.69 21.89
CA SER A 54 14.07 4.89 22.61
C SER A 54 14.66 5.97 21.69
N GLN A 55 15.21 5.60 20.54
CA GLN A 55 15.92 6.52 19.64
C GLN A 55 15.09 6.99 18.44
N ALA A 56 14.13 6.19 17.97
CA ALA A 56 13.24 6.56 16.85
C ALA A 56 12.50 7.88 17.08
N PRO A 57 12.05 8.22 18.31
CA PRO A 57 11.46 9.52 18.61
C PRO A 57 12.36 10.72 18.25
N LEU A 58 13.70 10.57 18.34
CA LEU A 58 14.63 11.67 18.02
C LEU A 58 14.58 12.03 16.54
N ILE A 59 14.59 11.04 15.64
CA ILE A 59 14.47 11.26 14.20
C ILE A 59 13.06 11.77 13.87
N TYR A 60 12.06 11.19 14.52
CA TYR A 60 10.65 11.56 14.33
C TYR A 60 10.38 13.03 14.64
N ILE A 61 10.97 13.60 15.71
CA ILE A 61 10.81 15.02 16.07
C ILE A 61 11.26 15.96 14.94
N PHE A 62 12.33 15.62 14.20
CA PHE A 62 12.79 16.41 13.04
C PHE A 62 11.98 16.12 11.78
N CYS A 63 11.35 14.96 11.68
CA CYS A 63 10.47 14.61 10.55
C CYS A 63 9.08 15.26 10.70
N ASN A 64 8.60 15.40 11.93
CA ASN A 64 7.28 15.92 12.28
C ASN A 64 7.42 17.18 13.14
N CYS A 65 7.56 18.36 12.52
CA CYS A 65 7.58 19.62 13.25
C CYS A 65 6.15 20.16 13.38
N SER A 66 5.50 19.90 14.51
CA SER A 66 4.12 20.30 14.81
C SER A 66 4.04 20.88 16.23
N GLU A 67 2.91 21.46 16.61
CA GLU A 67 2.71 21.96 17.98
C GLU A 67 2.76 20.86 19.05
N GLU A 68 2.42 19.63 18.68
CA GLU A 68 2.44 18.47 19.58
C GLU A 68 3.86 17.98 19.84
N THR A 69 4.70 17.94 18.80
CA THR A 69 6.08 17.47 18.89
C THR A 69 7.04 18.56 19.33
N TRP A 70 6.75 19.81 18.98
CA TRP A 70 7.53 20.99 19.35
C TRP A 70 6.63 21.96 20.13
N PRO A 71 6.55 21.82 21.47
CA PRO A 71 5.70 22.69 22.30
C PRO A 71 5.99 24.19 22.15
N ILE A 72 7.20 24.55 21.71
CA ILE A 72 7.60 25.95 21.43
C ILE A 72 6.86 26.58 20.24
N LEU A 73 6.22 25.75 19.40
CA LEU A 73 5.45 26.16 18.23
C LEU A 73 3.96 26.36 18.52
N LYS A 74 3.49 26.05 19.72
CA LYS A 74 2.09 26.28 20.11
C LYS A 74 1.67 27.73 19.88
N GLY A 75 0.63 27.94 19.08
CA GLY A 75 0.11 29.26 18.72
C GLY A 75 0.95 30.01 17.68
N LYS A 76 1.88 29.33 17.00
CA LYS A 76 2.80 29.92 15.99
C LYS A 76 2.65 29.23 14.63
N GLU A 77 1.41 29.12 14.15
CA GLU A 77 1.07 28.40 12.92
C GLU A 77 1.86 28.86 11.68
N SER A 78 2.18 30.16 11.59
CA SER A 78 2.95 30.74 10.47
C SER A 78 4.41 30.26 10.41
N ILE A 79 4.98 29.84 11.54
CA ILE A 79 6.39 29.42 11.64
C ILE A 79 6.57 27.93 11.34
N ILE A 80 5.54 27.11 11.62
CA ILE A 80 5.52 25.67 11.37
C ILE A 80 5.98 25.29 9.95
N PRO A 81 5.48 25.89 8.85
CA PRO A 81 5.94 25.53 7.51
C PRO A 81 7.42 25.86 7.26
N ILE A 82 7.91 26.96 7.84
CA ILE A 82 9.32 27.39 7.71
C ILE A 82 10.24 26.36 8.38
N ILE A 83 9.91 25.95 9.61
CA ILE A 83 10.70 24.94 10.34
C ILE A 83 10.65 23.59 9.62
N ASN A 84 9.47 23.17 9.14
CA ASN A 84 9.36 21.93 8.37
C ASN A 84 10.24 21.97 7.10
N SER A 85 10.35 23.12 6.42
CA SER A 85 11.24 23.28 5.27
C SER A 85 12.72 23.19 5.66
N LEU A 86 13.12 23.82 6.77
CA LEU A 86 14.49 23.75 7.28
C LEU A 86 14.87 22.34 7.70
N CYS A 87 13.99 21.64 8.42
CA CYS A 87 14.22 20.25 8.81
C CYS A 87 14.25 19.32 7.59
N ALA A 88 13.41 19.55 6.57
CA ALA A 88 13.49 18.79 5.31
C ALA A 88 14.86 18.96 4.64
N LYS A 89 15.42 20.17 4.60
CA LYS A 89 16.78 20.41 4.06
C LYS A 89 17.87 19.73 4.88
N LEU A 90 17.74 19.72 6.21
CA LEU A 90 18.67 19.03 7.11
C LEU A 90 18.64 17.50 6.91
N LEU A 91 17.44 16.95 6.70
CA LEU A 91 17.20 15.51 6.54
C LEU A 91 17.47 15.01 5.11
N TYR A 92 17.44 15.89 4.11
CA TYR A 92 17.63 15.54 2.70
C TYR A 92 18.83 14.62 2.44
N PRO A 93 20.05 14.88 2.97
CA PRO A 93 21.19 14.00 2.71
C PRO A 93 21.08 12.64 3.42
N LEU A 94 20.21 12.51 4.43
CA LEU A 94 19.94 11.26 5.13
C LEU A 94 18.86 10.42 4.45
N ALA A 95 18.02 11.04 3.61
CA ALA A 95 16.92 10.42 2.89
C ALA A 95 17.39 9.61 1.67
N THR A 96 18.22 8.60 1.95
CA THR A 96 18.80 7.72 0.94
C THR A 96 18.01 6.40 0.84
N ILE A 97 18.20 5.70 -0.28
CA ILE A 97 17.70 4.33 -0.46
C ILE A 97 18.17 3.38 0.66
N ASN A 98 19.41 3.56 1.14
CA ASN A 98 19.96 2.75 2.23
C ASN A 98 19.20 2.98 3.53
N SER A 99 18.95 4.24 3.89
CA SER A 99 18.17 4.60 5.10
C SER A 99 16.75 4.03 5.04
N LEU A 100 16.08 4.13 3.88
CA LEU A 100 14.77 3.53 3.67
C LEU A 100 14.80 2.00 3.80
N ASN A 101 15.83 1.33 3.25
CA ASN A 101 16.00 -0.12 3.40
C ASN A 101 16.26 -0.53 4.86
N ILE A 102 16.98 0.27 5.64
CA ILE A 102 17.17 0.06 7.07
C ILE A 102 15.83 0.10 7.79
N PHE A 103 15.00 1.13 7.57
CA PHE A 103 13.68 1.23 8.20
C PHE A 103 12.75 0.10 7.74
N LYS A 104 12.78 -0.25 6.45
CA LYS A 104 12.04 -1.38 5.87
C LYS A 104 12.38 -2.68 6.59
N LYS A 105 13.66 -3.00 6.73
CA LYS A 105 14.14 -4.18 7.44
C LYS A 105 13.65 -4.19 8.89
N ILE A 106 13.82 -3.08 9.62
CA ILE A 106 13.44 -2.99 11.03
C ILE A 106 11.93 -3.18 11.22
N ILE A 107 11.12 -2.49 10.41
CA ILE A 107 9.65 -2.60 10.50
C ILE A 107 9.20 -4.01 10.14
N PHE A 108 9.72 -4.59 9.05
CA PHE A 108 9.40 -5.96 8.67
C PHE A 108 9.78 -6.96 9.77
N ASP A 109 10.99 -6.85 10.30
CA ASP A 109 11.49 -7.71 11.37
C ASP A 109 10.69 -7.56 12.66
N ALA A 110 10.12 -6.38 12.92
CA ALA A 110 9.25 -6.15 14.08
C ALA A 110 7.86 -6.77 13.95
N LEU A 111 7.37 -6.91 12.71
CA LEU A 111 6.04 -7.40 12.36
C LEU A 111 6.03 -8.89 12.00
N LYS A 112 7.18 -9.48 11.67
CA LYS A 112 7.26 -10.91 11.36
C LYS A 112 7.19 -11.75 12.64
N GLY A 113 6.54 -12.91 12.55
CA GLY A 113 6.49 -13.91 13.61
C GLY A 113 5.37 -13.73 14.65
N ASP A 114 5.41 -14.57 15.68
CA ASP A 114 4.26 -14.82 16.57
C ASP A 114 3.86 -13.66 17.47
N ARG A 115 4.80 -12.76 17.75
CA ARG A 115 4.59 -11.58 18.59
C ARG A 115 5.26 -10.37 17.98
N MET A 116 4.66 -9.22 18.21
CA MET A 116 5.21 -7.93 17.81
C MET A 116 6.42 -7.58 18.69
N LEU A 117 7.54 -7.23 18.07
CA LEU A 117 8.81 -6.99 18.77
C LEU A 117 9.08 -5.51 19.09
N LEU A 118 8.38 -4.60 18.41
CA LEU A 118 8.35 -3.16 18.69
C LEU A 118 6.91 -2.75 19.01
N ASP A 119 6.73 -1.74 19.84
CA ASP A 119 5.40 -1.19 20.11
C ASP A 119 4.82 -0.47 18.86
N GLU A 120 3.49 -0.41 18.77
CA GLU A 120 2.79 0.18 17.62
C GLU A 120 3.22 1.63 17.37
N LYS A 121 3.47 2.39 18.44
CA LYS A 121 3.91 3.78 18.35
C LYS A 121 5.29 3.89 17.70
N THR A 122 6.25 3.04 18.07
CA THR A 122 7.57 3.01 17.40
C THR A 122 7.44 2.64 15.92
N ILE A 123 6.57 1.68 15.58
CA ILE A 123 6.33 1.27 14.19
C ILE A 123 5.70 2.41 13.39
N ASP A 124 4.69 3.09 13.93
CA ASP A 124 4.08 4.28 13.34
C ASP A 124 5.10 5.40 13.11
N GLN A 125 5.97 5.67 14.10
CA GLN A 125 7.03 6.67 13.97
C GLN A 125 8.04 6.34 12.86
N LEU A 126 8.51 5.08 12.80
CA LEU A 126 9.43 4.64 11.76
C LEU A 126 8.77 4.69 10.37
N PHE A 127 7.48 4.35 10.29
CA PHE A 127 6.72 4.45 9.05
C PHE A 127 6.56 5.91 8.62
N PHE A 128 6.21 6.81 9.56
CA PHE A 128 6.11 8.24 9.32
C PHE A 128 7.45 8.81 8.81
N ILE A 129 8.56 8.49 9.47
CA ILE A 129 9.91 8.87 9.04
C ILE A 129 10.16 8.39 7.60
N SER A 130 9.79 7.15 7.29
CA SER A 130 9.96 6.57 5.96
C SER A 130 9.17 7.34 4.89
N ILE A 131 7.91 7.70 5.15
CA ILE A 131 7.11 8.52 4.22
C ILE A 131 7.73 9.90 4.03
N ARG A 132 8.21 10.54 5.10
CA ARG A 132 8.90 11.83 5.02
C ARG A 132 10.19 11.72 4.21
N PHE A 133 10.93 10.63 4.37
CA PHE A 133 12.16 10.37 3.61
C PHE A 133 11.85 10.16 2.13
N ILE A 134 10.81 9.40 1.80
CA ILE A 134 10.34 9.24 0.41
C ILE A 134 10.03 10.61 -0.21
N GLN A 135 9.31 11.49 0.49
CA GLN A 135 8.95 12.83 -0.01
C GLN A 135 10.14 13.74 -0.30
N ILE A 136 11.17 13.70 0.55
CA ILE A 136 12.32 14.62 0.44
C ILE A 136 13.47 14.03 -0.36
N SER A 137 13.52 12.71 -0.54
CA SER A 137 14.59 12.06 -1.27
C SER A 137 14.65 12.51 -2.74
N SER A 138 15.85 12.48 -3.32
CA SER A 138 16.06 12.73 -4.75
C SER A 138 15.96 11.46 -5.60
N LEU A 139 15.27 10.43 -5.10
CA LEU A 139 15.10 9.17 -5.81
C LEU A 139 14.15 9.35 -6.99
N GLU A 140 14.28 8.47 -7.98
CA GLU A 140 13.32 8.37 -9.07
C GLU A 140 11.92 8.10 -8.52
N ASN A 141 10.91 8.74 -9.12
CA ASN A 141 9.54 8.67 -8.63
C ASN A 141 9.03 7.22 -8.56
N ASP A 142 9.32 6.41 -9.57
CA ASP A 142 8.91 5.01 -9.61
C ASP A 142 9.53 4.18 -8.49
N LEU A 143 10.79 4.46 -8.13
CA LEU A 143 11.46 3.82 -7.00
C LEU A 143 10.81 4.22 -5.67
N ASN A 144 10.41 5.48 -5.52
CA ASN A 144 9.67 5.95 -4.34
C ASN A 144 8.32 5.23 -4.19
N LEU A 145 7.56 5.09 -5.28
CA LEU A 145 6.30 4.36 -5.29
C LEU A 145 6.52 2.87 -5.03
N GLN A 146 7.60 2.29 -5.57
CA GLN A 146 8.00 0.91 -5.33
C GLN A 146 8.27 0.64 -3.84
N ILE A 147 9.03 1.52 -3.19
CA ILE A 147 9.37 1.40 -1.75
C ILE A 147 8.11 1.53 -0.90
N PHE A 148 7.21 2.45 -1.23
CA PHE A 148 5.93 2.56 -0.52
C PHE A 148 5.11 1.28 -0.63
N ILE A 149 5.03 0.67 -1.83
CA ILE A 149 4.39 -0.63 -2.01
C ILE A 149 5.02 -1.71 -1.10
N GLU A 150 6.35 -1.75 -1.00
CA GLU A 150 7.03 -2.71 -0.13
C GLU A 150 6.68 -2.52 1.34
N PHE A 151 6.58 -1.27 1.80
CA PHE A 151 6.12 -0.96 3.16
C PHE A 151 4.70 -1.43 3.41
N ILE A 152 3.77 -1.21 2.46
CA ILE A 152 2.37 -1.63 2.63
C ILE A 152 2.13 -3.12 2.33
N SER A 153 3.16 -3.86 1.88
CA SER A 153 3.14 -5.32 1.84
C SER A 153 3.42 -5.94 3.22
N PHE A 154 3.71 -5.14 4.25
CA PHE A 154 4.01 -5.64 5.58
C PHE A 154 2.75 -6.07 6.36
N PRO A 155 2.88 -7.05 7.28
CA PRO A 155 1.74 -7.57 8.02
C PRO A 155 0.99 -6.49 8.79
N ALA A 156 -0.29 -6.29 8.44
CA ALA A 156 -1.23 -5.41 9.14
C ALA A 156 -0.76 -3.96 9.41
N ILE A 157 0.25 -3.46 8.68
CA ILE A 157 0.86 -2.16 8.96
C ILE A 157 -0.15 -1.01 8.95
N ALA A 158 -1.14 -1.06 8.04
CA ALA A 158 -2.10 0.04 7.90
C ALA A 158 -2.98 0.26 9.14
N GLN A 159 -3.28 -0.81 9.91
CA GLN A 159 -4.05 -0.71 11.15
C GLN A 159 -3.25 -0.12 12.33
N MET A 160 -1.92 -0.03 12.20
CA MET A 160 -1.03 0.45 13.26
C MET A 160 -0.72 1.94 13.15
N LEU A 161 -1.10 2.55 12.03
CA LEU A 161 -0.75 3.94 11.74
C LEU A 161 -1.66 4.90 12.50
N SER A 162 -1.06 5.92 13.08
CA SER A 162 -1.80 7.00 13.72
C SER A 162 -2.51 7.88 12.70
N LYS A 163 -3.51 8.64 13.15
CA LYS A 163 -4.22 9.63 12.31
C LYS A 163 -3.24 10.62 11.65
N GLN A 164 -2.15 10.97 12.33
CA GLN A 164 -1.14 11.88 11.80
C GLN A 164 -0.38 11.28 10.62
N THR A 165 -0.01 10.00 10.71
CA THR A 165 0.64 9.29 9.60
C THR A 165 -0.32 9.10 8.43
N LEU A 166 -1.58 8.76 8.70
CA LEU A 166 -2.61 8.64 7.67
C LEU A 166 -2.83 9.97 6.92
N ASN A 167 -2.91 11.09 7.64
CA ASN A 167 -3.02 12.43 7.04
C ASN A 167 -1.80 12.78 6.16
N LEU A 168 -0.60 12.32 6.53
CA LEU A 168 0.60 12.52 5.72
C LEU A 168 0.53 11.75 4.41
N ILE A 169 0.06 10.50 4.45
CA ILE A 169 -0.15 9.64 3.26
C ILE A 169 -1.19 10.27 2.34
N GLU A 170 -2.30 10.76 2.90
CA GLU A 170 -3.36 11.41 2.12
C GLU A 170 -2.84 12.71 1.47
N LYS A 171 -2.19 13.59 2.24
CA LYS A 171 -1.65 14.87 1.74
C LYS A 171 -0.61 14.69 0.63
N THR A 172 0.10 13.57 0.61
CA THR A 172 1.10 13.28 -0.43
C THR A 172 0.55 12.70 -1.71
N ASN A 173 -0.70 12.22 -1.69
CA ASN A 173 -1.25 11.37 -2.73
C ASN A 173 -0.36 10.15 -3.04
N ILE A 174 0.52 9.73 -2.12
CA ILE A 174 1.46 8.63 -2.36
C ILE A 174 0.69 7.32 -2.57
N PHE A 175 -0.41 7.13 -1.83
CA PHE A 175 -1.28 5.98 -2.01
C PHE A 175 -1.90 5.95 -3.41
N GLU A 176 -2.52 7.05 -3.85
CA GLU A 176 -3.12 7.15 -5.19
C GLU A 176 -2.10 6.87 -6.29
N ASN A 177 -0.93 7.51 -6.22
CA ASN A 177 0.14 7.36 -7.19
C ASN A 177 0.70 5.93 -7.20
N SER A 178 0.88 5.31 -6.03
CA SER A 178 1.36 3.94 -5.92
C SER A 178 0.37 2.93 -6.50
N ILE A 179 -0.93 3.13 -6.31
CA ILE A 179 -1.97 2.28 -6.91
C ILE A 179 -1.92 2.37 -8.44
N LYS A 180 -1.86 3.58 -9.00
CA LYS A 180 -1.73 3.80 -10.45
C LYS A 180 -0.45 3.14 -11.01
N TRP A 181 0.66 3.28 -10.30
CA TRP A 181 1.95 2.73 -10.71
C TRP A 181 1.98 1.19 -10.70
N ILE A 182 1.45 0.52 -9.68
CA ILE A 182 1.40 -0.95 -9.63
C ILE A 182 0.30 -1.54 -10.53
N ALA A 183 -0.78 -0.81 -10.77
CA ALA A 183 -1.84 -1.19 -11.71
C ALA A 183 -1.39 -1.12 -13.18
N SER A 184 -0.28 -0.44 -13.47
CA SER A 184 0.36 -0.43 -14.78
C SER A 184 0.56 -1.85 -15.31
N LYS A 185 0.17 -2.10 -16.57
CA LYS A 185 0.29 -3.42 -17.23
C LYS A 185 1.74 -3.90 -17.35
N GLU A 186 2.69 -2.98 -17.39
CA GLU A 186 4.12 -3.27 -17.51
C GLU A 186 4.73 -3.71 -16.17
N ASN A 187 3.99 -3.55 -15.07
CA ASN A 187 4.49 -3.87 -13.74
C ASN A 187 4.22 -5.34 -13.39
N GLU A 188 5.26 -6.17 -13.45
CA GLU A 188 5.23 -7.58 -13.07
C GLU A 188 5.42 -7.82 -11.57
N LYS A 189 5.46 -6.77 -10.73
CA LYS A 189 5.76 -6.95 -9.29
C LYS A 189 4.81 -7.93 -8.60
N ILE A 190 3.52 -7.97 -8.98
CA ILE A 190 2.53 -8.86 -8.37
C ILE A 190 2.87 -10.34 -8.57
N SER A 191 3.42 -10.74 -9.73
CA SER A 191 3.77 -12.15 -9.97
C SER A 191 5.03 -12.60 -9.21
N LYS A 192 5.76 -11.65 -8.60
CA LYS A 192 6.97 -11.91 -7.81
C LYS A 192 6.72 -11.90 -6.30
N LEU A 193 5.50 -11.57 -5.85
CA LEU A 193 5.17 -11.54 -4.42
C LEU A 193 5.04 -12.97 -3.88
N SER A 194 5.46 -13.21 -2.65
CA SER A 194 5.02 -14.40 -1.92
C SER A 194 3.52 -14.35 -1.62
N THR A 195 2.95 -15.49 -1.24
CA THR A 195 1.54 -15.62 -0.82
C THR A 195 1.24 -14.68 0.34
N ASN A 196 2.14 -14.63 1.34
CA ASN A 196 1.97 -13.79 2.52
C ASN A 196 2.05 -12.31 2.17
N GLU A 197 3.01 -11.90 1.34
CA GLU A 197 3.11 -10.50 0.88
C GLU A 197 1.88 -10.09 0.07
N ALA A 198 1.37 -10.97 -0.81
CA ALA A 198 0.17 -10.69 -1.60
C ALA A 198 -1.06 -10.49 -0.70
N LEU A 199 -1.24 -11.33 0.33
CA LEU A 199 -2.34 -11.22 1.28
C LEU A 199 -2.24 -9.99 2.19
N ASN A 200 -1.04 -9.67 2.66
CA ASN A 200 -0.81 -8.45 3.44
C ASN A 200 -1.04 -7.20 2.58
N LEU A 201 -0.54 -7.19 1.35
CA LEU A 201 -0.70 -6.09 0.41
C LEU A 201 -2.18 -5.83 0.10
N ILE A 202 -2.96 -6.86 -0.27
CA ILE A 202 -4.38 -6.68 -0.55
C ILE A 202 -5.16 -6.22 0.69
N GLY A 203 -4.86 -6.77 1.87
CA GLY A 203 -5.47 -6.32 3.12
C GLY A 203 -5.21 -4.82 3.36
N ASN A 204 -3.95 -4.40 3.33
CA ASN A 204 -3.59 -3.00 3.54
C ASN A 204 -4.16 -2.07 2.46
N ILE A 205 -4.22 -2.48 1.18
CA ILE A 205 -4.82 -1.71 0.09
C ILE A 205 -6.33 -1.53 0.28
N ILE A 206 -7.05 -2.57 0.70
CA ILE A 206 -8.49 -2.49 0.99
C ILE A 206 -8.71 -1.56 2.19
N PHE A 207 -7.89 -1.70 3.23
CA PHE A 207 -7.97 -0.86 4.42
C PHE A 207 -7.74 0.62 4.10
N PHE A 208 -6.68 0.95 3.36
CA PHE A 208 -6.44 2.33 2.91
C PHE A 208 -7.51 2.84 1.97
N GLY A 209 -8.04 2.01 1.07
CA GLY A 209 -9.16 2.39 0.21
C GLY A 209 -10.41 2.76 1.02
N ASN A 210 -10.67 2.05 2.12
CA ASN A 210 -11.79 2.36 3.00
C ASN A 210 -11.59 3.67 3.79
N LEU A 211 -10.35 3.99 4.15
CA LEU A 211 -10.02 5.24 4.85
C LEU A 211 -10.00 6.45 3.91
N PHE A 212 -9.36 6.33 2.76
CA PHE A 212 -9.13 7.42 1.81
C PHE A 212 -10.12 7.40 0.66
N LYS A 213 -11.44 7.38 0.96
CA LYS A 213 -12.51 7.28 -0.05
C LYS A 213 -12.42 8.38 -1.13
N ASN A 214 -12.00 9.59 -0.76
CA ASN A 214 -11.79 10.69 -1.69
C ASN A 214 -10.67 10.36 -2.70
N CYS A 215 -9.48 9.95 -2.23
CA CYS A 215 -8.39 9.51 -3.10
C CYS A 215 -8.79 8.27 -3.93
N LEU A 216 -9.49 7.30 -3.32
CA LEU A 216 -9.94 6.09 -4.00
C LEU A 216 -10.88 6.40 -5.16
N SER A 217 -11.74 7.41 -5.04
CA SER A 217 -12.63 7.83 -6.15
C SER A 217 -11.86 8.27 -7.39
N VAL A 218 -10.64 8.82 -7.21
CA VAL A 218 -9.78 9.29 -8.30
C VAL A 218 -9.06 8.14 -9.01
N CYS A 219 -8.65 7.10 -8.28
CA CYS A 219 -7.94 5.93 -8.80
C CYS A 219 -8.78 4.64 -8.81
N LEU A 220 -10.11 4.75 -8.79
CA LEU A 220 -11.03 3.63 -8.56
C LEU A 220 -10.82 2.45 -9.51
N LEU A 221 -10.64 2.74 -10.81
CA LEU A 221 -10.42 1.71 -11.82
C LEU A 221 -9.09 0.98 -11.61
N ASP A 222 -8.02 1.73 -11.37
CA ASP A 222 -6.68 1.20 -11.15
C ASP A 222 -6.65 0.35 -9.87
N TRP A 223 -7.31 0.84 -8.82
CA TRP A 223 -7.49 0.10 -7.57
C TRP A 223 -8.26 -1.21 -7.79
N ALA A 224 -9.41 -1.16 -8.46
CA ALA A 224 -10.22 -2.35 -8.69
C ALA A 224 -9.51 -3.36 -9.61
N TYR A 225 -8.77 -2.88 -10.61
CA TYR A 225 -7.93 -3.73 -11.45
C TYR A 225 -6.83 -4.42 -10.63
N LEU A 226 -6.12 -3.67 -9.80
CA LEU A 226 -5.07 -4.18 -8.92
C LEU A 226 -5.60 -5.22 -7.93
N VAL A 227 -6.69 -4.91 -7.22
CA VAL A 227 -7.30 -5.83 -6.26
C VAL A 227 -7.76 -7.10 -6.96
N ASN A 228 -8.39 -6.99 -8.14
CA ASN A 228 -8.74 -8.15 -8.96
C ASN A 228 -7.52 -8.99 -9.37
N ARG A 229 -6.42 -8.35 -9.75
CA ARG A 229 -5.18 -9.03 -10.14
C ARG A 229 -4.57 -9.80 -8.96
N ILE A 230 -4.54 -9.20 -7.77
CA ILE A 230 -4.05 -9.86 -6.56
C ILE A 230 -4.99 -11.00 -6.14
N LEU A 231 -6.32 -10.82 -6.17
CA LEU A 231 -7.28 -11.89 -5.85
C LEU A 231 -7.14 -13.09 -6.78
N LYS A 232 -6.99 -12.86 -8.09
CA LYS A 232 -6.73 -13.93 -9.06
C LYS A 232 -5.40 -14.63 -8.79
N TYR A 233 -4.37 -13.85 -8.45
CA TYR A 233 -3.07 -14.40 -8.07
C TYR A 233 -3.19 -15.29 -6.82
N CYS A 234 -3.88 -14.84 -5.77
CA CYS A 234 -4.15 -15.65 -4.59
C CYS A 234 -4.92 -16.93 -4.92
N ALA A 235 -5.93 -16.87 -5.79
CA ALA A 235 -6.66 -18.06 -6.24
C ALA A 235 -5.79 -19.05 -7.03
N PHE A 236 -4.81 -18.55 -7.79
CA PHE A 236 -3.91 -19.38 -8.60
C PHE A 236 -2.83 -20.08 -7.76
N ILE A 237 -2.36 -19.47 -6.66
CA ILE A 237 -1.33 -20.07 -5.79
C ILE A 237 -1.89 -21.25 -4.98
N VAL A 238 -3.20 -21.34 -4.81
CA VAL A 238 -3.83 -22.47 -4.12
C VAL A 238 -3.56 -23.75 -4.90
N THR A 239 -2.93 -24.72 -4.24
CA THR A 239 -2.65 -26.01 -4.85
C THR A 239 -3.82 -26.95 -4.62
N ASP A 240 -4.43 -27.44 -5.70
CA ASP A 240 -5.53 -28.44 -5.64
C ASP A 240 -5.11 -29.78 -5.02
N ASN A 241 -3.79 -30.03 -4.94
CA ASN A 241 -3.25 -31.31 -4.49
C ASN A 241 -2.63 -31.19 -3.09
N LYS A 242 -3.10 -32.03 -2.17
CA LYS A 242 -2.45 -32.32 -0.87
C LYS A 242 -1.09 -32.99 -1.11
N LYS A 243 -0.10 -32.23 -1.56
CA LYS A 243 1.29 -32.68 -1.64
C LYS A 243 1.90 -32.63 -0.23
N SER A 244 2.89 -33.47 0.03
CA SER A 244 3.54 -33.60 1.35
C SER A 244 4.17 -32.32 1.89
N ASN A 245 4.40 -31.31 1.03
CA ASN A 245 5.09 -30.06 1.37
C ASN A 245 4.16 -28.83 1.31
N CYS A 246 2.84 -29.02 1.42
CA CYS A 246 1.86 -27.94 1.45
C CYS A 246 1.36 -27.68 2.88
N TRP A 247 1.08 -26.43 3.19
CA TRP A 247 0.51 -25.98 4.46
C TRP A 247 -0.95 -25.56 4.25
N HIS A 248 -1.79 -25.81 5.25
CA HIS A 248 -3.18 -25.36 5.19
C HIS A 248 -3.29 -23.90 5.68
N HIS A 249 -3.63 -22.99 4.78
CA HIS A 249 -3.91 -21.59 5.04
C HIS A 249 -5.41 -21.38 5.33
N PRO A 250 -5.82 -20.86 6.50
CA PRO A 250 -7.24 -20.78 6.87
C PRO A 250 -8.11 -19.91 5.94
N LEU A 251 -7.50 -19.01 5.15
CA LEU A 251 -8.22 -18.18 4.18
C LEU A 251 -8.18 -18.71 2.73
N LEU A 252 -7.13 -19.47 2.36
CA LEU A 252 -6.86 -19.83 0.96
C LEU A 252 -6.96 -21.35 0.71
N GLY A 253 -6.93 -22.18 1.74
CA GLY A 253 -6.78 -23.63 1.60
C GLY A 253 -5.30 -24.03 1.53
N TRP A 254 -4.94 -25.03 0.72
CA TRP A 254 -3.58 -25.56 0.66
C TRP A 254 -2.63 -24.65 -0.14
N THR A 255 -1.54 -24.20 0.48
CA THR A 255 -0.51 -23.33 -0.10
C THR A 255 0.87 -23.96 0.03
N SER A 256 1.79 -23.62 -0.88
CA SER A 256 3.20 -24.05 -0.79
C SER A 256 3.98 -23.33 0.32
N GLU A 257 3.47 -22.19 0.76
CA GLU A 257 4.10 -21.36 1.79
C GLU A 257 3.31 -21.44 3.10
N ARG A 258 4.04 -21.41 4.21
CA ARG A 258 3.44 -21.30 5.55
C ARG A 258 3.00 -19.86 5.79
N ILE A 259 1.99 -19.66 6.62
CA ILE A 259 1.59 -18.32 7.09
C ILE A 259 2.78 -17.69 7.81
N ASP A 260 3.29 -16.59 7.26
CA ASP A 260 4.29 -15.76 7.93
C ASP A 260 3.57 -14.73 8.77
N GLY A 261 3.68 -14.88 10.09
CA GLY A 261 3.08 -13.96 11.05
C GLY A 261 2.28 -14.68 12.11
N GLY A 262 2.30 -14.11 13.31
CA GLY A 262 1.54 -14.61 14.43
C GLY A 262 0.04 -14.49 14.22
N LEU A 263 -0.70 -15.16 15.10
CA LEU A 263 -2.16 -15.07 15.17
C LEU A 263 -2.67 -13.62 15.13
N TRP A 264 -1.92 -12.68 15.72
CA TRP A 264 -2.25 -11.26 15.73
C TRP A 264 -2.26 -10.64 14.32
N ALA A 265 -1.24 -10.88 13.51
CA ALA A 265 -1.09 -10.31 12.18
C ALA A 265 -2.15 -10.89 11.24
N PHE A 266 -2.36 -12.21 11.31
CA PHE A 266 -3.40 -12.90 10.56
C PHE A 266 -4.81 -12.38 10.89
N THR A 267 -5.12 -12.20 12.18
CA THR A 267 -6.43 -11.68 12.61
C THR A 267 -6.68 -10.28 12.08
N ARG A 268 -5.66 -9.42 12.10
CA ARG A 268 -5.76 -8.06 11.57
C ARG A 268 -5.92 -8.06 10.05
N MET A 269 -5.13 -8.86 9.34
CA MET A 269 -5.22 -9.02 7.89
C MET A 269 -6.63 -9.46 7.47
N ILE A 270 -7.22 -10.45 8.14
CA ILE A 270 -8.62 -10.85 7.87
C ILE A 270 -9.58 -9.68 8.06
N LYS A 271 -9.44 -8.91 9.15
CA LYS A 271 -10.27 -7.73 9.37
C LYS A 271 -10.11 -6.67 8.28
N GLN A 272 -8.90 -6.52 7.73
CA GLN A 272 -8.66 -5.60 6.62
C GLN A 272 -9.33 -6.07 5.33
N ILE A 273 -9.17 -7.35 4.99
CA ILE A 273 -9.78 -7.95 3.81
C ILE A 273 -11.32 -7.94 3.93
N SER A 274 -11.87 -8.20 5.12
CA SER A 274 -13.31 -8.22 5.34
C SER A 274 -13.98 -6.86 5.11
N LEU A 275 -13.22 -5.74 5.18
CA LEU A 275 -13.74 -4.42 4.84
C LEU A 275 -14.24 -4.33 3.39
N LEU A 276 -13.79 -5.20 2.48
CA LEU A 276 -14.32 -5.27 1.12
C LEU A 276 -15.84 -5.55 1.09
N TRP A 277 -16.36 -6.26 2.09
CA TRP A 277 -17.79 -6.53 2.29
C TRP A 277 -18.43 -5.64 3.36
N SER A 278 -17.71 -4.65 3.89
CA SER A 278 -18.33 -3.68 4.79
C SER A 278 -19.40 -2.89 4.05
N LYS A 279 -20.48 -2.55 4.75
CA LYS A 279 -21.56 -1.71 4.21
C LYS A 279 -21.00 -0.45 3.55
N GLU A 280 -20.09 0.22 4.25
CA GLU A 280 -19.44 1.45 3.79
C GLU A 280 -18.67 1.30 2.47
N MET A 281 -17.89 0.22 2.30
CA MET A 281 -17.14 -0.03 1.08
C MET A 281 -18.08 -0.42 -0.06
N VAL A 282 -19.03 -1.32 0.20
CA VAL A 282 -20.00 -1.77 -0.82
C VAL A 282 -20.82 -0.60 -1.34
N GLU A 283 -21.35 0.24 -0.46
CA GLU A 283 -22.12 1.44 -0.84
C GLU A 283 -21.25 2.40 -1.65
N PHE A 284 -20.02 2.68 -1.20
CA PHE A 284 -19.09 3.54 -1.93
C PHE A 284 -18.78 3.00 -3.33
N LEU A 285 -18.42 1.73 -3.45
CA LEU A 285 -18.10 1.12 -4.74
C LEU A 285 -19.33 1.07 -5.64
N ALA A 286 -20.50 0.73 -5.11
CA ALA A 286 -21.74 0.69 -5.87
C ALA A 286 -22.09 2.08 -6.43
N ILE A 287 -22.10 3.12 -5.60
CA ILE A 287 -22.36 4.48 -6.08
C ILE A 287 -21.35 4.86 -7.19
N ASN A 288 -20.05 4.65 -6.96
CA ASN A 288 -19.08 5.10 -7.94
C ASN A 288 -19.07 4.28 -9.24
N PHE A 289 -19.35 2.98 -9.21
CA PHE A 289 -19.41 2.14 -10.42
C PHE A 289 -20.75 2.20 -11.15
N PHE A 290 -21.87 2.43 -10.46
CA PHE A 290 -23.21 2.43 -11.05
C PHE A 290 -23.77 3.84 -11.33
N THR A 291 -23.41 4.87 -10.57
CA THR A 291 -24.00 6.22 -10.72
C THR A 291 -23.02 7.28 -11.24
N ASN A 292 -21.77 7.30 -10.77
CA ASN A 292 -20.82 8.38 -11.06
C ASN A 292 -19.87 8.09 -12.23
N PHE A 293 -20.15 7.05 -13.01
CA PHE A 293 -19.22 6.58 -14.02
C PHE A 293 -19.48 7.24 -15.37
N ASP A 294 -18.81 8.35 -15.62
CA ASP A 294 -18.76 8.95 -16.95
C ASP A 294 -17.95 8.05 -17.91
N GLU A 295 -18.65 7.39 -18.84
CA GLU A 295 -18.06 6.58 -19.92
C GLU A 295 -17.00 7.33 -20.75
N THR A 296 -17.00 8.68 -20.71
CA THR A 296 -16.05 9.55 -21.39
C THR A 296 -14.60 9.41 -20.87
N LYS A 297 -14.40 9.02 -19.60
CA LYS A 297 -13.04 8.81 -19.05
C LYS A 297 -12.35 7.55 -19.63
N LEU A 298 -13.12 6.51 -19.97
CA LEU A 298 -12.61 5.31 -20.65
C LEU A 298 -12.18 5.62 -22.09
N ALA A 299 -12.93 6.47 -22.79
CA ALA A 299 -12.62 6.87 -24.16
C ALA A 299 -11.33 7.72 -24.26
N GLN A 300 -11.04 8.56 -23.27
CA GLN A 300 -9.83 9.39 -23.25
C GLN A 300 -8.55 8.56 -23.00
N GLN A 301 -8.60 7.56 -22.11
CA GLN A 301 -7.46 6.66 -21.89
C GLN A 301 -7.16 5.76 -23.11
N GLN A 302 -8.17 5.41 -23.91
CA GLN A 302 -7.99 4.69 -25.17
C GLN A 302 -7.53 5.59 -26.33
N ASN A 303 -7.95 6.85 -26.37
CA ASN A 303 -7.62 7.79 -27.46
C ASN A 303 -6.22 8.42 -27.35
N VAL A 304 -5.64 8.56 -26.14
CA VAL A 304 -4.24 8.99 -25.99
C VAL A 304 -3.27 7.95 -26.60
N LYS A 305 -3.62 6.66 -26.57
CA LYS A 305 -2.83 5.59 -27.22
C LYS A 305 -2.97 5.55 -28.74
N ARG A 306 -4.03 6.13 -29.32
CA ARG A 306 -4.25 6.16 -30.78
C ARG A 306 -3.56 7.32 -31.51
N LYS A 307 -3.15 8.38 -30.80
CA LYS A 307 -2.52 9.55 -31.44
C LYS A 307 -0.99 9.47 -31.58
N ASN A 308 -0.32 8.50 -30.96
CA ASN A 308 1.15 8.39 -30.97
C ASN A 308 1.73 7.22 -31.81
N SER A 309 0.97 6.61 -32.71
CA SER A 309 1.52 5.61 -33.63
C SER A 309 1.33 6.03 -35.09
N LYS A 310 2.32 6.75 -35.63
CA LYS A 310 2.62 6.69 -37.06
C LYS A 310 3.98 6.01 -37.25
N THR A 311 3.92 4.94 -38.06
CA THR A 311 4.98 4.25 -38.79
C THR A 311 6.07 3.53 -37.99
N PHE A 312 5.94 2.21 -37.79
CA PHE A 312 6.57 1.15 -38.61
C PHE A 312 6.29 -0.25 -38.00
N GLY A 313 5.95 -1.22 -38.85
CA GLY A 313 6.15 -2.66 -38.59
C GLY A 313 5.04 -3.43 -37.86
N GLU A 314 4.29 -4.22 -38.62
CA GLU A 314 3.61 -5.48 -38.28
C GLU A 314 2.93 -5.67 -36.90
N ILE A 315 1.63 -5.92 -36.97
CA ILE A 315 0.75 -6.35 -35.88
C ILE A 315 1.22 -7.73 -35.37
N PRO A 316 1.63 -7.90 -34.10
CA PRO A 316 1.70 -9.23 -33.50
C PRO A 316 0.33 -9.59 -32.93
N ILE A 317 -0.22 -10.64 -33.53
CA ILE A 317 -1.32 -11.44 -33.03
C ILE A 317 -1.02 -11.88 -31.59
N PHE A 318 -2.04 -11.82 -30.73
CA PHE A 318 -2.01 -12.36 -29.37
C PHE A 318 -1.40 -13.78 -29.35
N PRO A 319 -0.42 -14.10 -28.48
CA PRO A 319 -0.13 -15.48 -28.18
C PRO A 319 -1.29 -16.04 -27.36
N THR A 320 -2.12 -16.86 -28.00
CA THR A 320 -2.99 -17.85 -27.38
C THR A 320 -2.15 -18.78 -26.52
N ILE A 321 -2.19 -18.58 -25.20
CA ILE A 321 -1.80 -19.57 -24.21
C ILE A 321 -3.07 -19.91 -23.44
N ASP A 322 -3.62 -21.09 -23.76
CA ASP A 322 -4.62 -21.88 -23.07
C ASP A 322 -5.60 -21.15 -22.13
N ASN A 323 -6.65 -20.61 -22.75
CA ASN A 323 -7.91 -20.31 -22.08
C ASN A 323 -8.59 -21.60 -21.60
N LYS A 324 -8.33 -21.98 -20.36
CA LYS A 324 -9.30 -22.72 -19.52
C LYS A 324 -9.47 -22.02 -18.17
N LEU A 325 -10.02 -20.80 -18.20
CA LEU A 325 -10.88 -20.32 -17.12
C LEU A 325 -12.35 -20.56 -17.57
N PRO A 326 -13.24 -21.07 -16.70
CA PRO A 326 -14.49 -21.68 -17.12
C PRO A 326 -15.53 -20.61 -17.51
N SER A 327 -15.62 -20.34 -18.81
CA SER A 327 -16.79 -19.73 -19.47
C SER A 327 -18.09 -20.50 -19.23
N ASP A 328 -17.98 -21.75 -18.76
CA ASP A 328 -19.08 -22.62 -18.38
C ASP A 328 -19.96 -22.08 -17.25
N PHE A 329 -19.44 -21.26 -16.32
CA PHE A 329 -20.23 -20.89 -15.15
C PHE A 329 -21.29 -19.83 -15.46
N LEU A 330 -20.95 -18.78 -16.22
CA LEU A 330 -21.91 -17.78 -16.68
C LEU A 330 -22.89 -18.35 -17.71
N GLN A 331 -22.44 -19.24 -18.60
CA GLN A 331 -23.33 -19.98 -19.51
C GLN A 331 -24.28 -20.92 -18.76
N LYS A 332 -23.83 -21.61 -17.70
CA LYS A 332 -24.69 -22.45 -16.84
C LYS A 332 -25.65 -21.62 -15.97
N PHE A 333 -25.29 -20.40 -15.60
CA PHE A 333 -26.15 -19.49 -14.83
C PHE A 333 -27.28 -18.92 -15.69
N ILE A 334 -26.98 -18.51 -16.93
CA ILE A 334 -27.97 -18.01 -17.89
C ILE A 334 -28.84 -19.17 -18.42
N GLY A 335 -28.26 -20.35 -18.65
CA GLY A 335 -28.99 -21.55 -19.06
C GLY A 335 -29.99 -22.08 -18.02
N LYS A 336 -29.85 -21.72 -16.73
CA LYS A 336 -30.79 -22.09 -15.67
C LYS A 336 -31.98 -21.14 -15.50
N PHE A 337 -31.91 -19.91 -16.03
CA PHE A 337 -33.08 -19.03 -16.14
C PHE A 337 -33.92 -19.31 -17.38
N GLY A 338 -33.43 -20.15 -18.31
CA GLY A 338 -34.12 -20.54 -19.53
C GLY A 338 -34.41 -22.04 -19.60
N SER A 339 -35.16 -22.61 -18.65
CA SER A 339 -35.66 -23.98 -18.83
C SER A 339 -37.08 -24.17 -18.33
N LYS A 340 -38.03 -23.99 -19.26
CA LYS A 340 -39.08 -24.92 -19.70
C LYS A 340 -40.34 -24.14 -20.07
N LYS A 341 -40.72 -24.29 -21.35
CA LYS A 341 -41.84 -23.64 -22.07
C LYS A 341 -41.53 -22.24 -22.62
N HIS A 342 -40.75 -22.20 -23.69
CA HIS A 342 -40.95 -21.30 -24.85
C HIS A 342 -39.78 -21.54 -25.82
N GLN A 343 -39.82 -22.68 -26.50
CA GLN A 343 -39.01 -22.94 -27.69
C GLN A 343 -39.97 -23.33 -28.79
N GLU A 344 -40.76 -22.36 -29.26
CA GLU A 344 -41.49 -22.44 -30.53
C GLU A 344 -42.08 -21.07 -30.85
N THR A 345 -41.21 -20.07 -30.97
CA THR A 345 -41.39 -18.85 -31.77
C THR A 345 -40.23 -17.90 -31.47
N ILE A 346 -39.88 -17.10 -32.47
CA ILE A 346 -38.85 -16.04 -32.48
C ILE A 346 -37.53 -16.51 -33.12
N GLY A 347 -37.41 -16.14 -34.39
CA GLY A 347 -36.27 -16.34 -35.26
C GLY A 347 -35.02 -15.58 -34.83
N SER A 348 -33.90 -15.98 -35.45
CA SER A 348 -32.67 -15.20 -35.67
C SER A 348 -32.27 -14.23 -34.53
N ILE A 349 -31.80 -14.75 -33.40
CA ILE A 349 -31.03 -13.94 -32.46
C ILE A 349 -29.58 -13.97 -32.94
N GLN A 350 -29.16 -12.88 -33.60
CA GLN A 350 -27.75 -12.58 -33.84
C GLN A 350 -26.98 -12.74 -32.51
N ALA A 351 -25.82 -13.39 -32.56
CA ALA A 351 -24.92 -13.48 -31.43
C ALA A 351 -24.65 -12.07 -30.89
N VAL A 352 -25.30 -11.73 -29.77
CA VAL A 352 -25.13 -10.44 -29.10
C VAL A 352 -23.68 -10.40 -28.66
N ALA A 353 -22.90 -9.49 -29.26
CA ALA A 353 -21.55 -9.23 -28.83
C ALA A 353 -21.57 -9.00 -27.31
N LEU A 354 -20.68 -9.70 -26.59
CA LEU A 354 -20.49 -9.48 -25.15
C LEU A 354 -20.47 -7.97 -24.90
N PRO A 355 -21.25 -7.45 -23.93
CA PRO A 355 -21.27 -6.02 -23.69
C PRO A 355 -19.83 -5.54 -23.45
N PRO A 356 -19.47 -4.33 -23.94
CA PRO A 356 -18.15 -3.77 -23.67
C PRO A 356 -17.90 -3.77 -22.16
N PHE A 357 -16.63 -3.81 -21.73
CA PHE A 357 -16.27 -3.76 -20.30
C PHE A 357 -16.88 -2.51 -19.63
N THR A 358 -18.09 -2.65 -19.08
CA THR A 358 -18.78 -1.58 -18.36
C THR A 358 -18.38 -1.63 -16.90
N SER A 359 -18.42 -0.49 -16.23
CA SER A 359 -18.11 -0.32 -14.81
C SER A 359 -18.83 -1.30 -13.87
N PRO A 360 -20.12 -1.64 -14.10
CA PRO A 360 -20.80 -2.74 -13.41
C PRO A 360 -20.08 -4.11 -13.50
N ILE A 361 -19.49 -4.45 -14.65
CA ILE A 361 -18.79 -5.73 -14.83
C ILE A 361 -17.55 -5.78 -13.95
N ILE A 362 -16.82 -4.67 -13.81
CA ILE A 362 -15.63 -4.58 -12.95
C ILE A 362 -16.02 -4.81 -11.48
N PHE A 363 -17.13 -4.19 -11.04
CA PHE A 363 -17.69 -4.40 -9.70
C PHE A 363 -18.06 -5.88 -9.46
N CYS A 364 -18.81 -6.49 -10.38
CA CYS A 364 -19.18 -7.90 -10.27
C CYS A 364 -17.94 -8.83 -10.28
N GLN A 365 -16.97 -8.54 -11.14
CA GLN A 365 -15.73 -9.30 -11.24
C GLN A 365 -14.90 -9.23 -9.97
N LEU A 366 -14.87 -8.06 -9.29
CA LEU A 366 -14.22 -7.88 -8.00
C LEU A 366 -14.75 -8.85 -6.95
N TYR A 367 -16.06 -8.86 -6.74
CA TYR A 367 -16.67 -9.75 -5.75
C TYR A 367 -16.64 -11.22 -6.17
N GLN A 368 -16.73 -11.52 -7.46
CA GLN A 368 -16.57 -12.89 -7.96
C GLN A 368 -15.15 -13.42 -7.66
N ASN A 369 -14.11 -12.65 -7.96
CA ASN A 369 -12.73 -13.07 -7.70
C ASN A 369 -12.45 -13.14 -6.19
N ALA A 370 -13.05 -12.25 -5.39
CA ALA A 370 -12.95 -12.31 -3.94
C ALA A 370 -13.56 -13.59 -3.38
N LEU A 371 -14.74 -13.97 -3.88
CA LEU A 371 -15.35 -15.25 -3.54
C LEU A 371 -14.46 -16.42 -3.98
N LEU A 372 -13.98 -16.45 -5.22
CA LEU A 372 -13.13 -17.54 -5.72
C LEU A 372 -11.82 -17.69 -4.93
N ALA A 373 -11.16 -16.58 -4.59
CA ALA A 373 -9.91 -16.61 -3.84
C ALA A 373 -10.07 -17.17 -2.42
N PHE A 374 -11.21 -16.93 -1.79
CA PHE A 374 -11.45 -17.29 -0.38
C PHE A 374 -12.48 -18.41 -0.19
N TYR A 375 -12.98 -19.01 -1.28
CA TYR A 375 -13.97 -20.10 -1.24
C TYR A 375 -13.42 -21.39 -0.61
N ASN A 376 -12.13 -21.66 -0.85
CA ASN A 376 -11.45 -22.88 -0.43
C ASN A 376 -11.10 -22.92 1.07
N SER A 377 -11.60 -21.97 1.88
CA SER A 377 -11.45 -21.96 3.33
C SER A 377 -12.35 -22.99 4.07
N ARG A 378 -12.91 -23.98 3.36
CA ARG A 378 -13.84 -24.98 3.90
C ARG A 378 -13.27 -26.39 3.89
#